data_AF-A0A1W9PVQ9-F1
#
_entry.id   AF-A0A1W9PVQ9-F1
#
_cell.length_a   1.000
_cell.length_b   1.000
_cell.length_c   1.000
_cell.angle_alpha   90.00
_cell.angle_beta   90.00
_cell.angle_gamma   90.00
#
_symmetry.space_group_name_H-M   'P 1'
#
loop_
_entity.id
_entity.type
_entity.pdbx_description
1 polymer ?
#
loop_
_entity_poly.entity_id
_entity_poly.type
_entity_poly.pdbx_seq_one_letter_code
_entity_poly.pdbx_strand_id
1 'polypeptide(L)'
;MFPDLTVDIIGYGELPNKQPLPGNVILHGYLKSEDYLKIFAIADVAVSSLAPHRKGMDEASSLKSREYLAYGLPTILAYKDTDLDSLDVDFLLKIPNREDNILTHGKLIRDFAYRMRGKRVDREVIAPYIDSKEKERQRLVFFEKIIEQAKKTLTRTTL
;
A
#
# COMPACT_ATOMS: atom_id res chain seq x y z
N MET A 1 -1.80 -7.00 -23.29
CA MET A 1 -2.06 -5.54 -23.18
C MET A 1 -3.49 -5.37 -22.67
N PHE A 2 -3.75 -4.41 -21.78
CA PHE A 2 -5.06 -4.23 -21.11
C PHE A 2 -5.61 -2.81 -21.40
N PRO A 3 -6.05 -2.54 -22.64
CA PRO A 3 -6.51 -1.21 -23.07
C PRO A 3 -7.82 -0.77 -22.41
N ASP A 4 -8.50 -1.71 -21.76
CA ASP A 4 -9.76 -1.53 -21.06
C ASP A 4 -9.61 -0.98 -19.63
N LEU A 5 -8.36 -0.87 -19.13
CA LEU A 5 -8.05 -0.18 -17.89
C LEU A 5 -7.55 1.23 -18.19
N THR A 6 -8.02 2.23 -17.45
CA THR A 6 -7.37 3.55 -17.38
C THR A 6 -6.35 3.55 -16.25
N VAL A 7 -5.15 4.07 -16.51
CA VAL A 7 -4.06 4.13 -15.52
C VAL A 7 -3.66 5.57 -15.26
N ASP A 8 -4.00 6.06 -14.08
CA ASP A 8 -3.60 7.38 -13.59
C ASP A 8 -2.24 7.30 -12.87
N ILE A 9 -1.26 8.07 -13.34
CA ILE A 9 0.06 8.18 -12.73
C ILE A 9 0.24 9.60 -12.20
N ILE A 10 0.32 9.70 -10.87
CA ILE A 10 0.56 10.94 -10.16
C ILE A 10 2.06 11.05 -9.82
N GLY A 11 2.62 12.24 -10.01
CA GLY A 11 4.02 12.56 -9.75
C GLY A 11 4.90 12.64 -11.01
N TYR A 12 4.43 12.13 -12.15
CA TYR A 12 5.12 12.21 -13.44
C TYR A 12 4.27 13.03 -14.42
N GLY A 13 4.85 14.07 -14.99
CA GLY A 13 4.24 14.84 -16.10
C GLY A 13 4.70 14.36 -17.47
N GLU A 14 5.88 13.71 -17.52
CA GLU A 14 6.45 13.08 -18.70
C GLU A 14 7.25 11.83 -18.28
N LEU A 15 7.36 10.87 -19.19
CA LEU A 15 8.25 9.72 -18.98
C LEU A 15 9.70 10.08 -19.32
N PRO A 16 10.68 9.44 -18.66
CA PRO A 16 12.07 9.50 -19.11
C PRO A 16 12.17 9.14 -20.59
N ASN A 17 12.95 9.92 -21.35
CA ASN A 17 13.16 9.74 -22.79
C ASN A 17 11.93 10.01 -23.69
N LYS A 18 10.86 10.63 -23.19
CA LYS A 18 9.68 11.06 -23.98
C LYS A 18 9.07 9.95 -24.84
N GLN A 19 9.04 8.73 -24.31
CA GLN A 19 8.41 7.61 -24.99
C GLN A 19 6.90 7.86 -25.19
N PRO A 20 6.32 7.44 -26.33
CA PRO A 20 4.88 7.56 -26.56
C PRO A 20 4.13 6.74 -25.52
N LEU A 21 3.12 7.36 -24.91
CA LEU A 21 2.26 6.71 -23.93
C LEU A 21 1.12 5.95 -24.63
N PRO A 22 0.73 4.78 -24.11
CA PRO A 22 -0.54 4.17 -24.48
C PRO A 22 -1.71 5.14 -24.21
N GLY A 23 -2.75 5.12 -25.06
CA GLY A 23 -3.88 6.04 -24.95
C GLY A 23 -4.74 5.90 -23.68
N ASN A 24 -4.49 4.86 -22.89
CA ASN A 24 -5.16 4.57 -21.62
C ASN A 24 -4.29 4.90 -20.39
N VAL A 25 -3.17 5.60 -20.56
CA VAL A 25 -2.29 6.05 -19.47
C VAL A 25 -2.33 7.58 -19.37
N ILE A 26 -2.60 8.09 -18.19
CA ILE A 26 -2.71 9.53 -17.92
C ILE A 26 -1.61 9.92 -16.93
N LEU A 27 -0.77 10.88 -17.33
CA LEU A 27 0.26 11.47 -16.49
C LEU A 27 -0.25 12.79 -15.92
N HIS A 28 -0.39 12.86 -14.60
CA HIS A 28 -0.98 14.04 -13.94
C HIS A 28 0.07 15.07 -13.48
N GLY A 29 1.36 14.76 -13.60
CA GLY A 29 2.39 15.57 -12.95
C GLY A 29 2.28 15.50 -11.43
N TYR A 30 3.00 16.40 -10.76
CA TYR A 30 2.86 16.55 -9.31
C TYR A 30 1.50 17.16 -8.98
N LEU A 31 0.75 16.50 -8.09
CA LEU A 31 -0.52 17.00 -7.58
C LEU A 31 -0.45 17.20 -6.07
N LYS A 32 -1.15 18.23 -5.58
CA LYS A 32 -1.42 18.39 -4.15
C LYS A 32 -2.57 17.47 -3.72
N SER A 33 -2.74 17.30 -2.42
CA SER A 33 -3.75 16.42 -1.84
C SER A 33 -5.16 16.71 -2.32
N GLU A 34 -5.59 17.97 -2.34
CA GLU A 34 -6.91 18.35 -2.84
C GLU A 34 -7.19 17.89 -4.28
N ASP A 35 -6.17 17.75 -5.11
CA ASP A 35 -6.31 17.36 -6.51
C ASP A 35 -6.23 15.85 -6.71
N TYR A 36 -5.26 15.16 -6.10
CA TYR A 36 -5.21 13.70 -6.24
C TYR A 36 -6.37 13.01 -5.53
N LEU A 37 -6.99 13.63 -4.52
CA LEU A 37 -8.20 13.08 -3.90
C LEU A 37 -9.40 13.05 -4.84
N LYS A 38 -9.46 13.93 -5.85
CA LYS A 38 -10.48 13.87 -6.91
C LYS A 38 -10.29 12.62 -7.76
N ILE A 39 -9.03 12.23 -8.00
CA ILE A 39 -8.69 10.97 -8.71
C ILE A 39 -9.05 9.77 -7.84
N PHE A 40 -8.73 9.79 -6.54
CA PHE A 40 -9.10 8.71 -5.63
C PHE A 40 -10.62 8.51 -5.56
N ALA A 41 -11.40 9.59 -5.61
CA ALA A 41 -12.85 9.52 -5.55
C ALA A 41 -13.44 8.67 -6.70
N ILE A 42 -12.83 8.71 -7.88
CA ILE A 42 -13.29 7.99 -9.09
C ILE A 42 -12.52 6.69 -9.36
N ALA A 43 -11.35 6.49 -8.74
CA ALA A 43 -10.55 5.29 -8.94
C ALA A 43 -11.26 4.04 -8.38
N ASP A 44 -11.06 2.91 -9.05
CA ASP A 44 -11.58 1.61 -8.60
C ASP A 44 -10.57 0.86 -7.72
N VAL A 45 -9.28 0.99 -8.03
CA VAL A 45 -8.19 0.33 -7.32
C VAL A 45 -6.96 1.23 -7.27
N ALA A 46 -6.12 1.03 -6.27
CA ALA A 46 -4.84 1.72 -6.13
C ALA A 46 -3.66 0.73 -6.20
N VAL A 47 -2.51 1.22 -6.63
CA VAL A 47 -1.28 0.42 -6.78
C VAL A 47 -0.21 1.00 -5.86
N SER A 48 0.19 0.23 -4.85
CA SER A 48 1.32 0.57 -3.98
C SER A 48 2.66 0.29 -4.70
N SER A 49 3.76 0.32 -3.95
CA SER A 49 5.09 -0.01 -4.49
C SER A 49 5.10 -1.41 -5.10
N LEU A 50 5.54 -1.48 -6.36
CA LEU A 50 5.60 -2.73 -7.13
C LEU A 50 7.00 -3.35 -7.20
N ALA A 51 8.06 -2.56 -7.04
CA ALA A 51 9.44 -3.06 -7.17
C ALA A 51 10.36 -2.89 -5.93
N PRO A 52 9.93 -3.19 -4.68
CA PRO A 52 10.84 -3.17 -3.53
C PRO A 52 12.05 -4.12 -3.66
N HIS A 53 11.90 -5.27 -4.32
CA HIS A 53 13.01 -6.22 -4.59
C HIS A 53 14.22 -5.57 -5.28
N ARG A 54 14.03 -4.52 -6.09
CA ARG A 54 15.15 -3.79 -6.73
C ARG A 54 16.10 -3.13 -5.73
N LYS A 55 15.64 -2.97 -4.48
CA LYS A 55 16.42 -2.43 -3.36
C LYS A 55 16.75 -3.50 -2.30
N GLY A 56 16.53 -4.79 -2.61
CA GLY A 56 16.73 -5.88 -1.65
C GLY A 56 15.72 -5.89 -0.50
N MET A 57 14.53 -5.29 -0.69
CA MET A 57 13.50 -5.24 0.34
C MET A 57 12.37 -6.21 0.01
N ASP A 58 12.07 -7.10 0.97
CA ASP A 58 10.91 -8.00 0.91
C ASP A 58 9.73 -7.52 1.75
N GLU A 59 9.99 -6.76 2.80
CA GLU A 59 8.98 -6.22 3.71
C GLU A 59 8.99 -4.68 3.71
N ALA A 60 7.81 -4.06 3.77
CA ALA A 60 7.68 -2.60 3.89
C ALA A 60 6.36 -2.17 4.55
N SER A 61 6.33 -0.93 5.06
CA SER A 61 5.15 -0.24 5.58
C SER A 61 4.84 1.02 4.76
N SER A 62 4.64 0.85 3.45
CA SER A 62 4.51 1.95 2.49
C SER A 62 3.37 2.92 2.86
N LEU A 63 3.69 4.21 2.99
CA LEU A 63 2.68 5.26 3.24
C LEU A 63 1.56 5.25 2.20
N LYS A 64 1.88 4.93 0.94
CA LYS A 64 0.89 4.83 -0.16
C LYS A 64 -0.23 3.85 0.18
N SER A 65 0.13 2.64 0.61
CA SER A 65 -0.86 1.61 0.94
C SER A 65 -1.78 2.03 2.10
N ARG A 66 -1.23 2.69 3.13
CA ARG A 66 -2.04 3.21 4.25
C ARG A 66 -2.98 4.30 3.77
N GLU A 67 -2.49 5.22 2.94
CA GLU A 67 -3.30 6.31 2.40
C GLU A 67 -4.44 5.79 1.53
N TYR A 68 -4.15 4.90 0.57
CA TYR A 68 -5.16 4.32 -0.31
C TYR A 68 -6.26 3.61 0.48
N LEU A 69 -5.87 2.76 1.44
CA LEU A 69 -6.81 2.04 2.29
C LEU A 69 -7.60 2.99 3.21
N ALA A 70 -6.99 4.06 3.72
CA ALA A 70 -7.67 5.07 4.53
C ALA A 70 -8.73 5.86 3.73
N TYR A 71 -8.53 6.01 2.42
CA TYR A 71 -9.51 6.57 1.48
C TYR A 71 -10.43 5.51 0.85
N GLY A 72 -10.40 4.27 1.35
CA GLY A 72 -11.32 3.22 0.94
C GLY A 72 -10.98 2.58 -0.41
N LEU A 73 -9.76 2.71 -0.92
CA LEU A 73 -9.36 2.11 -2.20
C LEU A 73 -8.82 0.69 -2.02
N PRO A 74 -9.43 -0.32 -2.66
CA PRO A 74 -8.83 -1.64 -2.80
C PRO A 74 -7.44 -1.54 -3.42
N THR A 75 -6.46 -2.24 -2.86
CA THR A 75 -5.04 -1.96 -3.10
C THR A 75 -4.29 -3.19 -3.60
N ILE A 76 -3.41 -2.97 -4.58
CA ILE A 76 -2.46 -3.96 -5.10
C ILE A 76 -1.08 -3.67 -4.53
N LEU A 77 -0.37 -4.70 -4.07
CA LEU A 77 0.99 -4.58 -3.53
C LEU A 77 1.86 -5.78 -3.91
N ALA A 78 3.17 -5.55 -4.00
CA ALA A 78 4.15 -6.54 -4.43
C ALA A 78 5.26 -6.76 -3.38
N TYR A 79 4.91 -6.78 -2.10
CA TYR A 79 5.83 -6.95 -0.98
C TYR A 79 5.07 -7.49 0.24
N LYS A 80 5.78 -8.01 1.24
CA LYS A 80 5.20 -8.32 2.53
C LYS A 80 4.90 -7.03 3.27
N ASP A 81 3.64 -6.74 3.53
CA ASP A 81 3.31 -5.53 4.25
C ASP A 81 3.32 -5.77 5.77
N THR A 82 4.10 -4.99 6.53
CA THR A 82 4.31 -5.22 7.97
C THR A 82 3.01 -5.37 8.77
N ASP A 83 1.97 -4.64 8.38
CA ASP A 83 0.71 -4.59 9.13
C ASP A 83 -0.43 -5.33 8.44
N LEU A 84 -0.33 -5.54 7.12
CA LEU A 84 -1.42 -6.07 6.31
C LEU A 84 -1.18 -7.51 5.86
N ASP A 85 0.01 -8.07 6.07
CA ASP A 85 0.33 -9.38 5.50
C ASP A 85 -0.47 -10.54 6.10
N SER A 86 -0.92 -10.42 7.35
CA SER A 86 -1.79 -11.43 7.98
C SER A 86 -3.26 -11.35 7.56
N LEU A 87 -3.66 -10.32 6.81
CA LEU A 87 -5.03 -10.15 6.38
C LEU A 87 -5.38 -11.06 5.20
N ASP A 88 -6.47 -11.81 5.36
CA ASP A 88 -7.15 -12.53 4.30
C ASP A 88 -8.43 -11.78 3.92
N VAL A 89 -8.31 -10.84 2.98
CA VAL A 89 -9.38 -9.91 2.59
C VAL A 89 -9.42 -9.71 1.08
N ASP A 90 -10.63 -9.60 0.54
CA ASP A 90 -10.85 -9.52 -0.90
C ASP A 90 -10.31 -8.25 -1.57
N PHE A 91 -10.14 -7.17 -0.79
CA PHE A 91 -9.75 -5.85 -1.27
C PHE A 91 -8.23 -5.62 -1.30
N LEU A 92 -7.43 -6.62 -0.93
CA LEU A 92 -5.97 -6.53 -0.91
C LEU A 92 -5.38 -7.59 -1.85
N LEU A 93 -4.91 -7.18 -3.03
CA LEU A 93 -4.22 -8.09 -3.93
C LEU A 93 -2.71 -8.07 -3.67
N LYS A 94 -2.16 -9.21 -3.30
CA LYS A 94 -0.72 -9.40 -3.19
C LYS A 94 -0.20 -10.12 -4.43
N ILE A 95 0.80 -9.55 -5.08
CA ILE A 95 1.53 -10.20 -6.18
C ILE A 95 3.00 -10.44 -5.76
N PRO A 96 3.74 -11.36 -6.40
CA PRO A 96 5.10 -11.66 -5.97
C PRO A 96 6.08 -10.47 -6.07
N ASN A 97 7.03 -10.37 -5.13
CA ASN A 97 8.06 -9.33 -5.12
C ASN A 97 9.29 -9.72 -5.97
N ARG A 98 9.21 -9.53 -7.28
CA ARG A 98 10.27 -9.91 -8.25
C ARG A 98 10.09 -9.14 -9.56
N GLU A 99 11.01 -9.27 -10.52
CA GLU A 99 11.05 -8.40 -11.71
C GLU A 99 9.95 -8.66 -12.75
N ASP A 100 9.60 -9.92 -13.01
CA ASP A 100 8.49 -10.23 -13.94
C ASP A 100 7.10 -9.96 -13.33
N ASN A 101 7.13 -9.34 -12.14
CA ASN A 101 6.17 -8.49 -11.45
C ASN A 101 4.75 -8.46 -12.03
N ILE A 102 4.65 -7.74 -13.13
CA ILE A 102 3.45 -7.32 -13.83
C ILE A 102 3.24 -8.15 -15.10
N LEU A 103 4.32 -8.64 -15.71
CA LEU A 103 4.27 -9.44 -16.93
C LEU A 103 3.50 -10.74 -16.71
N THR A 104 3.79 -11.46 -15.63
CA THR A 104 3.16 -12.76 -15.37
C THR A 104 1.82 -12.64 -14.62
N HIS A 105 1.50 -11.48 -14.03
CA HIS A 105 0.31 -11.30 -13.18
C HIS A 105 -0.66 -10.21 -13.68
N GLY A 106 -0.43 -9.64 -14.86
CA GLY A 106 -1.28 -8.58 -15.41
C GLY A 106 -2.76 -8.97 -15.53
N LYS A 107 -3.05 -10.23 -15.91
CA LYS A 107 -4.45 -10.72 -15.96
C LYS A 107 -5.10 -10.73 -14.58
N LEU A 108 -4.37 -11.19 -13.56
CA LEU A 108 -4.85 -11.20 -12.17
C LEU A 108 -5.14 -9.78 -11.67
N ILE A 109 -4.24 -8.82 -11.96
CA ILE A 109 -4.42 -7.40 -11.61
C ILE A 109 -5.67 -6.83 -12.29
N ARG A 110 -5.86 -7.11 -13.58
CA ARG A 110 -7.05 -6.70 -14.33
C ARG A 110 -8.32 -7.30 -13.71
N ASP A 111 -8.34 -8.60 -13.47
CA ASP A 111 -9.52 -9.29 -12.94
C ASP A 111 -9.86 -8.78 -11.52
N PHE A 112 -8.85 -8.45 -10.72
CA PHE A 112 -9.03 -7.76 -9.44
C PHE A 112 -9.66 -6.38 -9.62
N ALA A 113 -9.15 -5.54 -10.53
CA ALA A 113 -9.70 -4.21 -10.80
C ALA A 113 -11.19 -4.27 -11.20
N TYR A 114 -11.56 -5.18 -12.09
CA TYR A 114 -12.97 -5.38 -12.47
C TYR A 114 -13.85 -5.83 -11.30
N ARG A 115 -13.35 -6.76 -10.47
CA ARG A 115 -14.10 -7.28 -9.32
C ARG A 115 -14.26 -6.23 -8.20
N MET A 116 -13.36 -5.25 -8.14
CA MET A 116 -13.37 -4.14 -7.20
C MET A 116 -14.08 -2.88 -7.72
N ARG A 117 -14.52 -2.87 -8.98
CA ARG A 117 -15.17 -1.70 -9.59
C ARG A 117 -16.35 -1.20 -8.77
N GLY A 118 -16.32 0.10 -8.43
CA GLY A 118 -17.33 0.75 -7.60
C GLY A 118 -17.39 0.30 -6.13
N LYS A 119 -16.47 -0.57 -5.68
CA LYS A 119 -16.37 -0.98 -4.27
C LYS A 119 -15.43 -0.05 -3.52
N ARG A 120 -15.64 0.04 -2.21
CA ARG A 120 -14.76 0.73 -1.28
C ARG A 120 -14.43 -0.17 -0.11
N VAL A 121 -13.21 -0.04 0.40
CA VAL A 121 -12.78 -0.69 1.64
C VAL A 121 -13.47 -0.01 2.80
N ASP A 122 -14.08 -0.83 3.67
CA ASP A 122 -14.65 -0.32 4.90
C ASP A 122 -13.53 0.17 5.83
N ARG A 123 -13.65 1.43 6.25
CA ARG A 123 -12.68 2.07 7.13
C ARG A 123 -12.59 1.36 8.48
N GLU A 124 -13.71 0.82 8.99
CA GLU A 124 -13.74 0.15 10.29
C GLU A 124 -12.93 -1.15 10.28
N VAL A 125 -12.96 -1.88 9.15
CA VAL A 125 -12.21 -3.13 8.97
C VAL A 125 -10.69 -2.87 8.95
N ILE A 126 -10.25 -1.76 8.36
CA ILE A 126 -8.83 -1.51 8.15
C ILE A 126 -8.17 -0.63 9.21
N ALA A 127 -8.94 0.19 9.93
CA ALA A 127 -8.42 1.12 10.94
C ALA A 127 -7.50 0.48 11.99
N PRO A 128 -7.76 -0.73 12.52
CA PRO A 128 -6.86 -1.37 13.49
C PRO A 128 -5.44 -1.63 12.97
N TYR A 129 -5.26 -1.68 11.65
CA TYR A 129 -3.99 -2.02 11.02
C TYR A 129 -3.20 -0.79 10.58
N ILE A 130 -3.89 0.29 10.17
CA ILE A 130 -3.26 1.46 9.54
C ILE A 130 -3.35 2.75 10.35
N ASP A 131 -4.21 2.82 11.37
CA ASP A 131 -4.40 4.04 12.16
C ASP A 131 -3.20 4.30 13.08
N SER A 132 -2.68 5.52 13.04
CA SER A 132 -1.55 5.95 13.86
C SER A 132 -1.86 5.88 15.35
N LYS A 133 -3.13 6.06 15.75
CA LYS A 133 -3.56 5.92 17.15
C LYS A 133 -3.32 4.50 17.67
N GLU A 134 -3.64 3.50 16.86
CA GLU A 134 -3.45 2.10 17.24
C GLU A 134 -1.96 1.72 17.27
N LYS A 135 -1.18 2.23 16.31
CA LYS A 135 0.30 2.09 16.34
C LYS A 135 0.93 2.73 17.55
N GLU A 136 0.45 3.92 17.94
CA GLU A 136 0.95 4.61 19.13
C GLU A 136 0.63 3.83 20.40
N ARG A 137 -0.59 3.31 20.50
CA ARG A 137 -0.99 2.46 21.63
C ARG A 137 -0.10 1.23 21.75
N GLN A 138 0.18 0.54 20.65
CA GLN A 138 1.09 -0.61 20.63
C GLN A 138 2.52 -0.23 21.03
N ARG A 139 3.00 0.93 20.58
CA ARG A 139 4.32 1.47 20.94
C ARG A 139 4.45 1.74 22.44
N LEU A 140 3.44 2.36 23.06
CA LEU A 140 3.41 2.62 24.50
C LEU A 140 3.44 1.32 25.31
N VAL A 141 2.60 0.34 24.95
CA VAL A 141 2.60 -0.99 25.58
C VAL A 141 3.96 -1.69 25.44
N PHE A 142 4.61 -1.55 24.28
CA PHE A 142 5.96 -2.08 24.10
C PHE A 142 6.97 -1.41 25.04
N PHE A 143 6.95 -0.07 25.16
CA PHE A 143 7.85 0.65 26.06
C PHE A 143 7.63 0.31 27.53
N GLU A 144 6.38 0.15 27.97
CA GLU A 144 6.06 -0.31 29.32
C GLU A 144 6.71 -1.67 29.62
N LYS A 145 6.62 -2.63 28.69
CA LYS A 145 7.27 -3.94 28.82
C LYS A 145 8.79 -3.83 28.96
N ILE A 146 9.43 -2.96 28.18
CA ILE A 146 10.88 -2.74 28.26
C ILE A 146 11.26 -2.13 29.62
N ILE A 147 10.50 -1.15 30.11
CA ILE A 147 10.73 -0.54 31.43
C ILE A 147 10.58 -1.59 32.54
N GLU A 148 9.56 -2.44 32.49
CA GLU A 148 9.37 -3.52 33.45
C GLU A 148 10.51 -4.54 33.44
N GLN A 149 11.00 -4.93 32.26
CA GLN A 149 12.14 -5.83 32.12
C GLN A 149 13.41 -5.22 32.69
N ALA A 150 13.68 -3.94 32.40
CA ALA A 150 14.84 -3.24 32.94
C ALA A 150 14.80 -3.17 34.48
N LYS A 151 13.63 -2.88 35.08
CA LYS A 151 13.44 -2.89 36.54
C LYS A 151 13.75 -4.26 37.15
N LYS A 152 13.26 -5.35 36.53
CA LYS A 152 13.51 -6.73 37.00
C LYS A 152 14.98 -7.13 36.91
N THR A 153 15.69 -6.70 35.87
CA THR A 153 17.13 -6.95 35.72
C THR A 153 17.92 -6.23 36.82
N LEU A 154 17.62 -4.95 37.08
CA LEU A 154 18.29 -4.17 38.12
C LEU A 154 18.12 -4.77 39.52
N THR A 155 16.93 -5.28 39.86
CA THR A 155 16.69 -5.92 41.17
C THR A 155 17.43 -7.26 41.33
N ARG A 156 17.73 -7.96 40.24
CA ARG A 156 18.50 -9.22 40.26
C ARG A 156 20.01 -9.03 40.37
N THR A 157 20.55 -7.87 40.01
CA THR A 157 21.99 -7.57 40.10
C THR A 157 22.39 -6.99 41.46
N THR A 158 21.42 -6.63 42.32
CA THR A 158 21.65 -6.09 43.67
C THR A 158 21.52 -7.13 44.80
N LEU A 159 21.30 -8.40 44.45
CA LEU A 159 21.30 -9.57 45.34
C LEU A 159 22.49 -10.47 45.00
#